data_AF-A0A818I2T3-F1
#
_entry.id   AF-A0A818I2T3-F1
#
_cell.length_a   1.000
_cell.length_b   1.000
_cell.length_c   1.000
_cell.angle_alpha   90.00
_cell.angle_beta   90.00
_cell.angle_gamma   90.00
#
_symmetry.space_group_name_H-M   'P 1'
#
loop_
_entity.id
_entity.type
_entity.pdbx_description
1 polymer ?
#
loop_
_entity_poly.entity_id
_entity_poly.type
_entity_poly.pdbx_seq_one_letter_code
_entity_poly.pdbx_strand_id
1 'polypeptide(L)'
;MDDYVENDGFDLKNRFTLEEMENIIELVDQHPNVRFATVSNRFKKIKNRNYITRFRQYIENDGKRSEKLKQIKEFMFNEFYLKRTMEKEAIHDADLELYAIQKARELNWDTFKASKSFINTFKRENRISSRRYNKIVTRTKPNSKLLFGL
;
A
#
# COMPACT_ATOMS: atom_id res chain seq x y z
N MET A 1 -5.44 24.80 -31.71
CA MET A 1 -6.47 23.78 -31.48
C MET A 1 -5.78 22.79 -30.58
N ASP A 2 -5.81 23.07 -29.28
CA ASP A 2 -5.01 22.32 -28.31
C ASP A 2 -5.90 21.19 -27.78
N ASP A 3 -5.51 19.96 -28.12
CA ASP A 3 -6.15 18.74 -27.65
C ASP A 3 -5.90 18.60 -26.13
N TYR A 4 -6.88 19.05 -25.34
CA TYR A 4 -6.93 18.77 -23.91
C TYR A 4 -7.15 17.27 -23.70
N VAL A 5 -6.07 16.54 -23.47
CA VAL A 5 -6.14 15.16 -22.95
C VAL A 5 -6.68 15.24 -21.52
N GLU A 6 -7.99 15.04 -21.36
CA GLU A 6 -8.66 14.99 -20.06
C GLU A 6 -7.94 13.97 -19.16
N ASN A 7 -7.35 14.47 -18.07
CA ASN A 7 -6.76 13.67 -17.00
C ASN A 7 -7.90 13.09 -16.13
N ASP A 8 -8.70 12.22 -16.73
CA ASP A 8 -9.99 11.73 -16.25
C ASP A 8 -9.88 10.61 -15.19
N GLY A 9 -8.73 9.94 -15.10
CA GLY A 9 -8.48 8.87 -14.14
C GLY A 9 -8.47 9.35 -12.68
N PHE A 10 -8.23 10.64 -12.46
CA PHE A 10 -8.18 11.25 -11.12
C PHE A 10 -9.58 11.46 -10.51
N ASP A 11 -10.61 11.66 -11.34
CA ASP A 11 -11.98 11.95 -10.87
C ASP A 11 -12.72 10.70 -10.35
N LEU A 12 -12.43 9.52 -10.92
CA LEU A 12 -13.07 8.26 -10.52
C LEU A 12 -12.69 7.83 -9.10
N LYS A 13 -11.39 7.93 -8.74
CA LYS A 13 -10.86 7.54 -7.41
C LYS A 13 -11.43 8.38 -6.27
N ASN A 14 -11.79 9.63 -6.53
CA ASN A 14 -12.35 10.53 -5.52
C ASN A 14 -13.85 10.32 -5.29
N ARG A 15 -14.56 9.73 -6.26
CA ARG A 15 -16.03 9.62 -6.24
C ARG A 15 -16.55 8.22 -5.92
N PHE A 16 -15.75 7.19 -6.20
CA PHE A 16 -16.12 5.79 -6.07
C PHE A 16 -15.00 4.99 -5.40
N THR A 17 -15.38 4.12 -4.47
CA THR A 17 -14.51 3.08 -3.91
C THR A 17 -14.36 1.91 -4.88
N LEU A 18 -13.28 1.12 -4.76
CA LEU A 18 -13.06 -0.07 -5.60
C LEU A 18 -14.23 -1.06 -5.48
N GLU A 19 -14.69 -1.31 -4.25
CA GLU A 19 -15.81 -2.19 -3.96
C GLU A 19 -17.12 -1.69 -4.60
N GLU A 20 -17.38 -0.38 -4.61
CA GLU A 20 -18.52 0.17 -5.34
C GLU A 20 -18.41 -0.12 -6.85
N MET A 21 -17.23 0.07 -7.44
CA MET A 21 -17.00 -0.20 -8.87
C MET A 21 -17.20 -1.67 -9.21
N GLU A 22 -16.67 -2.60 -8.40
CA GLU A 22 -16.81 -4.05 -8.58
C GLU A 22 -18.28 -4.49 -8.51
N ASN A 23 -19.03 -4.04 -7.50
CA ASN A 23 -20.46 -4.33 -7.37
C ASN A 23 -21.27 -3.84 -8.58
N ILE A 24 -20.91 -2.68 -9.15
CA ILE A 24 -21.58 -2.12 -10.33
C ILE A 24 -21.29 -2.99 -11.56
N ILE A 25 -20.04 -3.42 -11.75
CA ILE A 25 -19.66 -4.29 -12.87
C ILE A 25 -20.33 -5.66 -12.73
N GLU A 26 -20.31 -6.26 -11.55
CA GLU A 26 -20.94 -7.55 -11.28
C GLU A 26 -22.43 -7.54 -11.63
N LEU A 27 -23.17 -6.48 -11.26
CA LEU A 27 -24.58 -6.35 -11.62
C LEU A 27 -24.81 -6.28 -13.13
N VAL A 28 -23.94 -5.58 -13.86
CA VAL A 28 -24.04 -5.46 -15.31
C VAL A 28 -23.70 -6.77 -16.01
N ASP A 29 -22.72 -7.51 -15.47
CA ASP A 29 -22.27 -8.79 -16.02
C ASP A 29 -23.28 -9.92 -15.73
N GLN A 30 -23.88 -9.95 -14.54
CA GLN A 30 -24.96 -10.88 -14.18
C GLN A 30 -26.26 -10.62 -14.97
N HIS A 31 -26.47 -9.39 -15.45
CA HIS A 31 -27.66 -8.99 -16.18
C HIS A 31 -27.29 -8.26 -17.48
N PRO A 32 -26.81 -8.96 -18.53
CA PRO A 32 -26.31 -8.34 -19.76
C PRO A 32 -27.34 -7.48 -20.49
N ASN A 33 -28.64 -7.74 -20.28
CA ASN A 33 -29.75 -6.98 -20.85
C ASN A 33 -30.29 -5.86 -19.93
N VAL A 34 -29.60 -5.57 -18.82
CA VAL A 34 -30.04 -4.52 -17.89
C VAL A 34 -30.04 -3.16 -18.59
N ARG A 35 -31.17 -2.45 -18.51
CA ARG A 35 -31.26 -1.09 -19.01
C ARG A 35 -30.39 -0.17 -18.14
N PHE A 36 -29.68 0.75 -18.77
CA PHE A 36 -28.86 1.72 -18.04
C PHE A 36 -29.68 2.51 -17.01
N ALA A 37 -30.94 2.84 -17.32
CA ALA A 37 -31.84 3.51 -16.39
C ALA A 37 -32.01 2.76 -15.05
N THR A 38 -32.02 1.42 -15.08
CA THR A 38 -32.07 0.58 -13.87
C THR A 38 -30.78 0.71 -13.06
N VAL A 39 -29.63 0.68 -13.76
CA VAL A 39 -28.30 0.85 -13.14
C VAL A 39 -28.17 2.24 -12.52
N SER A 40 -28.53 3.31 -13.24
CA SER A 40 -28.47 4.68 -12.73
C SER A 40 -29.47 4.95 -11.61
N ASN A 41 -30.59 4.22 -11.57
CA ASN A 41 -31.55 4.31 -10.47
C ASN A 41 -31.03 3.68 -9.19
N ARG A 42 -30.36 2.53 -9.30
CA ARG A 42 -29.72 1.86 -8.16
C ARG A 42 -28.46 2.61 -7.70
N PHE A 43 -27.67 3.12 -8.64
CA PHE A 43 -26.41 3.81 -8.38
C PHE A 43 -26.48 5.27 -8.86
N LYS A 44 -27.04 6.15 -8.03
CA LYS A 44 -27.32 7.56 -8.38
C LYS A 44 -26.09 8.38 -8.78
N LYS A 45 -24.90 7.95 -8.37
CA LYS A 45 -23.61 8.56 -8.73
C LYS A 45 -23.25 8.34 -10.22
N ILE A 46 -23.77 7.28 -10.86
CA ILE A 46 -23.48 6.96 -12.27
C ILE A 46 -24.40 7.76 -13.18
N LYS A 47 -23.83 8.71 -13.92
CA LYS A 47 -24.60 9.59 -14.81
C LYS A 47 -24.61 9.15 -16.27
N ASN A 48 -23.61 8.39 -16.69
CA ASN A 48 -23.48 7.93 -18.08
C ASN A 48 -23.01 6.46 -18.15
N ARG A 49 -23.18 5.84 -19.32
CA ARG A 49 -22.76 4.45 -19.55
C ARG A 49 -21.24 4.30 -19.61
N ASN A 50 -20.51 5.38 -19.95
CA ASN A 50 -19.05 5.38 -20.05
C ASN A 50 -18.38 5.06 -18.71
N TYR A 51 -19.02 5.36 -17.56
CA TYR A 51 -18.54 4.92 -16.25
C TYR A 51 -18.35 3.39 -16.17
N ILE A 52 -19.23 2.59 -16.79
CA ILE A 52 -19.09 1.12 -16.76
C ILE A 52 -17.83 0.70 -17.50
N THR A 53 -17.60 1.22 -18.71
CA THR A 53 -16.38 0.95 -19.48
C THR A 53 -15.13 1.41 -18.73
N ARG A 54 -15.19 2.60 -18.12
CA ARG A 54 -14.10 3.15 -17.32
C ARG A 54 -13.83 2.32 -16.07
N PHE A 55 -14.85 1.82 -15.38
CA PHE A 55 -14.70 0.94 -14.22
C PHE A 55 -14.05 -0.39 -14.63
N ARG A 56 -14.43 -0.98 -15.77
CA ARG A 56 -13.75 -2.19 -16.27
C ARG A 56 -12.27 -1.95 -16.53
N GLN A 57 -11.94 -0.88 -17.26
CA GLN A 57 -10.55 -0.49 -17.51
C GLN A 57 -9.82 -0.19 -16.19
N TYR A 58 -10.51 0.44 -15.24
CA TYR A 58 -9.94 0.77 -13.94
C TYR A 58 -9.65 -0.50 -13.13
N ILE A 59 -10.59 -1.43 -13.01
CA ILE A 59 -10.40 -2.69 -12.27
C ILE A 59 -9.27 -3.51 -12.91
N GLU A 60 -9.26 -3.61 -14.24
CA GLU A 60 -8.24 -4.36 -14.98
C GLU A 60 -6.82 -3.76 -14.81
N ASN A 61 -6.71 -2.43 -14.71
CA ASN A 61 -5.43 -1.73 -14.59
C ASN A 61 -5.00 -1.46 -13.13
N ASP A 62 -5.92 -1.03 -12.27
CA ASP A 62 -5.69 -0.75 -10.85
C ASP A 62 -5.45 -2.04 -10.08
N GLY A 63 -6.08 -3.17 -10.46
CA GLY A 63 -5.79 -4.50 -9.91
C GLY A 63 -4.33 -4.90 -10.08
N LYS A 64 -3.69 -4.57 -11.22
CA LYS A 64 -2.25 -4.84 -11.41
C LYS A 64 -1.36 -3.93 -10.57
N ARG A 65 -1.75 -2.68 -10.38
CA ARG A 65 -0.94 -1.71 -9.63
C ARG A 65 -1.09 -1.89 -8.12
N SER A 66 -2.32 -2.01 -7.62
CA SER A 66 -2.64 -2.17 -6.21
C SER A 66 -2.06 -3.48 -5.67
N GLU A 67 -2.17 -4.57 -6.44
CA GLU A 67 -1.61 -5.87 -6.09
C GLU A 67 -0.07 -5.81 -6.04
N LYS A 68 0.58 -5.20 -7.04
CA LYS A 68 2.04 -4.99 -6.99
C LYS A 68 2.45 -4.16 -5.77
N LEU A 69 1.71 -3.10 -5.44
CA LEU A 69 1.99 -2.29 -4.24
C LEU A 69 1.82 -3.10 -2.96
N LYS A 70 0.78 -3.94 -2.89
CA LYS A 70 0.54 -4.83 -1.76
C LYS A 70 1.70 -5.80 -1.59
N GLN A 71 2.12 -6.47 -2.65
CA GLN A 71 3.27 -7.39 -2.62
C GLN A 71 4.58 -6.69 -2.22
N ILE A 72 4.80 -5.47 -2.68
CA ILE A 72 5.95 -4.65 -2.25
C ILE A 72 5.87 -4.37 -0.75
N LYS A 73 4.72 -3.90 -0.23
CA LYS A 73 4.55 -3.59 1.19
C LYS A 73 4.69 -4.82 2.08
N GLU A 74 4.13 -5.95 1.67
CA GLU A 74 4.25 -7.23 2.39
C GLU A 74 5.70 -7.68 2.47
N PHE A 75 6.43 -7.63 1.36
CA PHE A 75 7.86 -7.94 1.33
C PHE A 75 8.66 -7.02 2.26
N MET A 76 8.47 -5.69 2.15
CA MET A 76 9.14 -4.72 3.01
C MET A 76 8.87 -4.98 4.50
N PHE A 77 7.63 -5.33 4.86
CA PHE A 77 7.27 -5.61 6.24
C PHE A 77 7.95 -6.88 6.76
N ASN A 78 8.01 -7.93 5.94
CA ASN A 78 8.69 -9.17 6.30
C ASN A 78 10.19 -8.96 6.52
N GLU A 79 10.87 -8.27 5.60
CA GLU A 79 12.29 -7.92 5.73
C GLU A 79 12.54 -7.04 6.96
N PHE A 80 11.70 -6.03 7.18
CA PHE A 80 11.78 -5.18 8.36
C PHE A 80 11.64 -5.99 9.65
N TYR A 81 10.64 -6.87 9.71
CA TYR A 81 10.37 -7.68 10.89
C TYR A 81 11.52 -8.65 11.17
N LEU A 82 12.02 -9.34 10.15
CA LEU A 82 13.16 -10.26 10.23
C LEU A 82 14.39 -9.55 10.82
N LYS A 83 14.83 -8.47 10.18
CA LYS A 83 16.00 -7.68 10.59
C LYS A 83 15.87 -7.10 12.00
N ARG A 84 14.69 -6.57 12.34
CA ARG A 84 14.46 -5.91 13.63
C ARG A 84 14.32 -6.91 14.79
N THR A 85 13.67 -8.04 14.57
CA THR A 85 13.37 -8.99 15.66
C THR A 85 14.42 -10.07 15.81
N MET A 86 14.93 -10.63 14.71
CA MET A 86 15.90 -11.72 14.74
C MET A 86 17.32 -11.19 14.87
N GLU A 87 17.69 -10.22 14.01
CA GLU A 87 19.07 -9.73 13.91
C GLU A 87 19.35 -8.54 14.84
N LYS A 88 18.30 -7.91 15.36
CA LYS A 88 18.37 -6.72 16.24
C LYS A 88 19.08 -5.53 15.57
N GLU A 89 19.00 -5.45 14.24
CA GLU A 89 19.59 -4.37 13.46
C GLU A 89 18.71 -3.11 13.47
N ALA A 90 19.34 -1.96 13.38
CA ALA A 90 18.65 -0.70 13.15
C ALA A 90 18.36 -0.56 11.66
N ILE A 91 17.09 -0.32 11.32
CA ILE A 91 16.63 -0.19 9.94
C ILE A 91 16.32 1.26 9.67
N HIS A 92 16.95 1.80 8.65
CA HIS A 92 16.80 3.16 8.17
C HIS A 92 15.79 3.24 7.02
N ASP A 93 15.33 4.45 6.72
CA ASP A 93 14.42 4.67 5.59
C ASP A 93 15.06 4.23 4.26
N ALA A 94 16.38 4.38 4.11
CA ALA A 94 17.12 3.93 2.94
C ALA A 94 17.04 2.40 2.73
N ASP A 95 17.01 1.62 3.81
CA ASP A 95 16.86 0.15 3.73
C ASP A 95 15.45 -0.21 3.26
N LEU A 96 14.43 0.49 3.77
CA LEU A 96 13.05 0.31 3.32
C LEU A 96 12.88 0.70 1.85
N GLU A 97 13.53 1.78 1.40
CA GLU A 97 13.57 2.16 -0.01
C GLU A 97 14.21 1.07 -0.87
N LEU A 98 15.31 0.49 -0.41
CA LEU A 98 16.00 -0.60 -1.09
C LEU A 98 15.10 -1.84 -1.23
N TYR A 99 14.46 -2.29 -0.15
CA TYR A 99 13.53 -3.44 -0.19
C TYR A 99 12.37 -3.19 -1.15
N ALA A 100 11.83 -1.96 -1.16
CA ALA A 100 10.75 -1.60 -2.07
C ALA A 100 11.17 -1.69 -3.54
N ILE A 101 12.37 -1.17 -3.86
CA ILE A 101 12.93 -1.18 -5.22
C ILE A 101 13.28 -2.61 -5.65
N GLN A 102 13.87 -3.41 -4.77
CA GLN A 102 14.17 -4.81 -5.04
C GLN A 102 12.91 -5.58 -5.44
N LYS A 103 11.85 -5.49 -4.63
CA LYS A 103 10.60 -6.17 -4.93
C LYS A 103 9.93 -5.63 -6.19
N ALA A 104 10.00 -4.32 -6.44
CA ALA A 104 9.46 -3.74 -7.66
C ALA A 104 10.15 -4.27 -8.93
N ARG A 105 11.47 -4.50 -8.88
CA ARG A 105 12.22 -5.11 -9.98
C ARG A 105 11.81 -6.56 -10.22
N GLU A 106 11.61 -7.35 -9.16
CA GLU A 106 11.06 -8.71 -9.29
C GLU A 106 9.69 -8.74 -9.97
N LEU A 107 8.88 -7.70 -9.74
CA LEU A 107 7.54 -7.54 -10.33
C LEU A 107 7.56 -6.87 -11.71
N ASN A 108 8.72 -6.72 -12.33
CA ASN A 108 8.93 -6.03 -13.62
C ASN A 108 8.24 -4.65 -13.61
N TRP A 109 8.46 -3.87 -12.56
CA TRP A 109 7.87 -2.54 -12.40
C TRP A 109 8.95 -1.46 -12.35
N ASP A 110 9.61 -1.24 -13.49
CA ASP A 110 10.78 -0.36 -13.60
C ASP A 110 10.47 1.13 -13.35
N THR A 111 9.22 1.53 -13.52
CA THR A 111 8.77 2.91 -13.27
C THR A 111 8.42 3.19 -11.80
N PHE A 112 8.45 2.18 -10.94
CA PHE A 112 8.17 2.33 -9.51
C PHE A 112 9.22 3.22 -8.83
N LYS A 113 8.77 4.09 -7.93
CA LYS A 113 9.63 4.97 -7.13
C LYS A 113 9.27 4.83 -5.65
N ALA A 114 10.23 4.42 -4.85
CA ALA A 114 10.13 4.40 -3.39
C ALA A 114 10.27 5.83 -2.82
N SER A 115 9.27 6.68 -3.08
CA SER A 115 9.29 8.07 -2.61
C SER A 115 9.21 8.16 -1.08
N LYS A 116 9.71 9.26 -0.51
CA LYS A 116 9.57 9.56 0.94
C LYS A 116 8.12 9.45 1.44
N SER A 117 7.15 9.91 0.64
CA SER A 117 5.73 9.83 0.98
C SER A 117 5.23 8.38 1.06
N PHE A 118 5.70 7.53 0.14
CA PHE A 118 5.39 6.09 0.14
C PHE A 118 5.94 5.42 1.41
N ILE A 119 7.22 5.67 1.74
CA ILE A 119 7.86 5.12 2.96
C ILE A 119 7.16 5.62 4.22
N ASN A 120 6.84 6.91 4.31
CA ASN A 120 6.12 7.47 5.46
C ASN A 120 4.72 6.86 5.62
N THR A 121 4.03 6.60 4.51
CA THR A 121 2.72 5.93 4.53
C THR A 121 2.84 4.49 4.99
N PHE A 122 3.79 3.74 4.43
CA PHE A 122 4.11 2.38 4.87
C PHE A 122 4.42 2.31 6.37
N LYS A 123 5.27 3.22 6.88
CA LYS A 123 5.61 3.30 8.31
C LYS A 123 4.38 3.60 9.17
N ARG A 124 3.54 4.55 8.76
CA ARG A 124 2.31 4.92 9.47
C ARG A 124 1.33 3.75 9.55
N GLU A 125 1.08 3.08 8.41
CA GLU A 125 0.18 1.91 8.33
C GLU A 125 0.65 0.77 9.23
N ASN A 126 1.96 0.52 9.30
CA ASN A 126 2.55 -0.57 10.07
C ASN A 126 3.03 -0.15 11.47
N ARG A 127 2.73 1.07 11.91
CA ARG A 127 3.15 1.64 13.22
C ARG A 127 4.67 1.56 13.47
N ILE A 128 5.45 1.65 12.39
CA ILE A 128 6.91 1.66 12.43
C ILE A 128 7.37 3.07 12.77
N SER A 129 8.18 3.20 13.83
CA SER A 129 8.82 4.46 14.18
C SER A 129 10.32 4.38 13.96
N SER A 130 10.92 5.51 13.58
CA SER A 130 12.37 5.70 13.50
C SER A 130 12.96 5.75 14.91
N ARG A 131 12.99 4.61 15.59
CA ARG A 131 13.64 4.44 16.89
C ARG A 131 14.86 3.55 16.73
N ARG A 132 16.05 4.13 16.95
CA ARG A 132 17.31 3.40 17.12
C ARG A 132 17.17 2.40 18.26
N TYR A 133 17.61 1.16 18.08
CA TYR A 133 17.66 0.17 19.16
C TYR A 133 18.77 0.57 20.14
N ASN A 134 18.46 1.42 21.11
CA ASN A 134 19.35 1.74 22.23
C ASN A 134 18.98 0.84 23.42
N LYS A 135 19.37 -0.44 23.40
CA LYS A 135 19.48 -1.24 24.62
C LYS A 135 20.92 -1.70 24.79
N ILE A 136 21.77 -0.77 25.20
CA ILE A 136 22.98 -1.14 25.93
C ILE A 136 22.50 -1.45 27.35
N VAL A 137 22.24 -2.73 27.64
CA VAL A 137 22.02 -3.16 29.02
C VAL A 137 23.39 -3.21 29.67
N THR A 138 23.81 -2.12 30.32
CA THR A 138 25.00 -2.17 31.18
C THR A 138 24.74 -3.19 32.28
N ARG A 139 25.57 -4.24 32.30
CA ARG A 139 25.56 -5.26 33.34
C ARG A 139 25.86 -4.57 34.67
N THR A 140 24.84 -4.32 35.49
CA THR A 140 25.04 -3.83 36.87
C THR A 140 25.93 -4.86 37.57
N LYS A 141 27.17 -4.49 37.89
CA LYS A 141 28.05 -5.34 38.70
C LYS A 141 27.32 -5.57 40.04
N PRO A 142 27.11 -6.82 40.49
CA PRO A 142 26.59 -7.04 41.84
C PRO A 142 27.58 -6.41 42.83
N ASN A 143 27.08 -5.59 43.74
CA ASN A 143 27.88 -4.98 44.81
C ASN A 143 28.51 -6.08 45.66
N SER A 144 29.80 -6.36 45.45
CA SER A 144 30.60 -7.26 46.28
C SER A 144 31.00 -6.60 47.60
N LYS A 145 30.02 -6.23 48.41
CA LYS A 145 30.22 -5.73 49.79
C LYS A 145 29.24 -6.39 50.76
N LEU A 146 29.27 -7.71 50.88
CA LEU A 146 28.66 -8.43 52.02
C LEU A 146 29.35 -9.79 52.25
N LEU A 147 30.70 -9.86 52.29
CA LEU A 147 31.37 -11.13 52.64
C LEU A 147 32.63 -11.03 53.50
N PHE A 148 32.88 -9.93 54.24
CA PHE A 148 33.83 -9.99 55.36
C PHE A 148 33.39 -9.07 56.51
N GLY A 149 32.85 -9.69 57.54
CA GLY A 149 32.57 -9.11 58.84
C GLY A 149 32.50 -10.27 59.84
N LEU A 150 33.61 -10.45 60.56
CA LEU A 150 33.89 -11.44 61.60
C LEU A 150 32.82 -11.48 62.69
#